data_AF-A0A9D4D8H7-F1
#
_entry.id   AF-A0A9D4D8H7-F1
#
_cell.length_a   1.000
_cell.length_b   1.000
_cell.length_c   1.000
_cell.angle_alpha   90.00
_cell.angle_beta   90.00
_cell.angle_gamma   90.00
#
_symmetry.space_group_name_H-M   'P 1'
#
loop_
_entity.id
_entity.type
_entity.pdbx_description
1 polymer ?
#
loop_
_entity_poly.entity_id
_entity_poly.type
_entity_poly.pdbx_seq_one_letter_code
_entity_poly.pdbx_strand_id
1 'polypeptide(L)'
;MIKETFDEVKDKFLSSVVKRLKIIECNIFDQTKEIESLHCQITSKDKELQDLKTKLNDSEKHIAHKKIRPVIVRFIRRQTKSDVKRNAKLLKGSGIFLNKDLTKLNAEILASVRLKDPETVE
;
A
#
# COMPACT_ATOMS: atom_id res chain seq x y z
N MET A 1 58.79 38.12 -31.42
CA MET A 1 59.06 37.38 -30.17
C MET A 1 57.94 37.47 -29.14
N ILE A 2 57.69 38.59 -28.43
CA ILE A 2 56.71 38.58 -27.29
C ILE A 2 55.26 38.30 -27.74
N LYS A 3 54.82 38.84 -28.89
CA LYS A 3 53.48 38.57 -29.43
C LYS A 3 53.30 37.10 -29.82
N GLU A 4 54.29 36.51 -30.48
CA GLU A 4 54.28 35.10 -30.90
C GLU A 4 54.19 34.17 -29.69
N THR A 5 54.92 34.46 -28.61
CA THR A 5 54.83 33.66 -27.37
C THR A 5 53.47 33.78 -26.68
N PHE A 6 52.80 34.93 -26.78
CA PHE A 6 51.46 35.10 -26.22
C PHE A 6 50.41 34.33 -27.01
N ASP A 7 50.49 34.38 -28.34
CA ASP A 7 49.56 33.66 -29.22
C ASP A 7 49.68 32.14 -29.03
N GLU A 8 50.90 31.60 -28.88
CA GLU A 8 51.10 30.18 -28.57
C GLU A 8 50.48 29.75 -27.22
N VAL A 9 50.59 30.59 -26.19
CA VAL A 9 50.00 30.31 -24.87
C VAL A 9 48.48 30.35 -24.95
N LYS A 10 47.94 31.35 -25.65
CA LYS A 10 46.50 31.49 -25.89
C LYS A 10 45.94 30.28 -26.63
N ASP A 11 46.61 29.81 -27.68
CA ASP A 11 46.16 28.67 -28.48
C ASP A 11 46.18 27.36 -27.68
N LYS A 12 47.21 27.14 -26.86
CA LYS A 12 47.26 25.99 -25.95
C LYS A 12 46.13 26.02 -24.91
N PHE A 13 45.85 27.19 -24.34
CA PHE A 13 44.76 27.36 -23.39
C PHE A 13 43.41 27.09 -24.05
N LEU A 14 43.13 27.73 -25.20
CA LEU A 14 41.89 27.54 -25.94
C LEU A 14 41.70 26.08 -26.39
N SER A 15 42.76 25.42 -26.88
CA SER A 15 42.72 24.00 -27.23
C SER A 15 42.35 23.11 -26.03
N SER A 16 42.91 23.39 -24.86
CA SER A 16 42.59 22.67 -23.62
C SER A 16 41.13 22.89 -23.21
N VAL A 17 40.64 24.13 -23.25
CA VAL A 17 39.24 24.46 -22.92
C VAL A 17 38.28 23.77 -23.87
N VAL A 18 38.52 23.82 -25.18
CA VAL A 18 37.68 23.17 -26.20
C VAL A 18 37.61 21.66 -25.99
N LYS A 19 38.74 21.01 -25.67
CA LYS A 19 38.75 19.56 -25.36
C LYS A 19 37.87 19.23 -24.16
N ARG A 20 37.94 20.02 -23.08
CA ARG A 20 37.12 19.82 -21.88
C ARG A 20 35.64 20.06 -22.16
N LEU A 21 35.31 21.11 -22.91
CA LEU A 21 33.93 21.40 -23.33
C LEU A 21 33.34 20.24 -24.11
N LYS A 22 34.09 19.67 -25.06
CA LYS A 22 33.63 18.52 -25.84
C LYS A 22 33.32 17.29 -24.97
N ILE A 23 34.14 17.03 -23.94
CA ILE A 23 33.89 15.93 -22.99
C ILE A 23 32.61 16.20 -22.19
N ILE A 24 32.43 17.43 -21.70
CA ILE A 24 31.24 17.83 -20.95
C ILE A 24 29.98 17.69 -21.82
N GLU A 25 30.04 18.14 -23.08
CA GLU A 25 28.94 18.00 -24.04
C GLU A 25 28.55 16.54 -24.26
N CYS A 26 29.53 15.64 -24.46
CA CYS A 26 29.28 14.21 -24.59
C CYS A 26 28.59 13.64 -23.34
N ASN A 27 29.09 13.98 -22.14
CA ASN A 27 28.50 13.50 -20.89
C ASN A 27 27.07 13.98 -20.69
N ILE A 28 26.79 15.27 -20.98
CA ILE A 28 25.43 15.84 -20.88
C ILE A 28 24.49 15.11 -21.84
N PHE A 29 24.95 14.82 -23.05
CA PHE A 29 24.15 14.12 -24.05
C PHE A 29 23.80 12.69 -23.61
N ASP A 30 24.78 11.94 -23.09
CA ASP A 30 24.56 10.57 -22.60
C ASP A 30 23.62 10.56 -21.39
N GLN A 31 23.79 11.49 -20.45
CA GLN A 31 22.90 11.65 -19.30
C GLN A 31 21.47 12.01 -19.73
N THR A 32 21.32 12.86 -20.75
CA THR A 32 20.00 13.23 -21.28
C THR A 32 19.26 12.02 -21.85
N LYS A 33 19.96 11.16 -22.61
CA LYS A 33 19.40 9.90 -23.11
C LYS A 33 18.98 8.95 -21.99
N GLU A 34 19.78 8.84 -20.93
CA GLU A 34 19.45 8.01 -19.79
C GLU A 34 18.18 8.52 -19.08
N ILE A 35 18.06 9.82 -18.88
CA ILE A 35 16.87 10.46 -18.29
C ILE A 35 15.62 10.16 -19.14
N GLU A 36 15.72 10.29 -20.47
CA GLU A 36 14.60 9.98 -21.38
C GLU A 36 14.18 8.50 -21.28
N SER A 37 15.14 7.58 -21.20
CA SER A 37 14.86 6.15 -21.04
C SER A 37 14.15 5.87 -19.71
N LEU A 38 14.64 6.44 -18.61
CA LEU A 38 14.02 6.31 -17.29
C LEU A 38 12.61 6.89 -17.27
N HIS A 39 12.39 8.02 -17.93
CA HIS A 39 11.06 8.63 -18.04
C HIS A 39 10.07 7.74 -18.80
N CYS A 40 10.50 7.11 -19.90
CA CYS A 40 9.69 6.10 -20.61
C CYS A 40 9.33 4.90 -19.71
N GLN A 41 10.26 4.44 -18.87
CA GLN A 41 9.98 3.33 -17.95
C GLN A 41 8.99 3.72 -16.84
N ILE A 42 9.15 4.91 -16.26
CA ILE A 42 8.24 5.42 -15.22
C ILE A 42 6.81 5.52 -15.78
N THR A 43 6.66 6.17 -16.94
CA THR A 43 5.34 6.32 -17.57
C THR A 43 4.68 4.98 -17.92
N SER A 44 5.46 3.96 -18.30
CA SER A 44 4.93 2.61 -18.52
C SER A 44 4.45 1.97 -17.22
N LYS A 45 5.24 2.06 -16.14
CA LYS A 45 4.89 1.49 -14.84
C LYS A 45 3.69 2.18 -14.20
N ASP A 46 3.55 3.49 -14.38
CA ASP A 46 2.41 4.24 -13.86
C ASP A 46 1.09 3.79 -14.51
N LYS A 47 1.10 3.48 -15.81
CA LYS A 47 -0.06 2.90 -16.50
C LYS A 47 -0.42 1.53 -15.94
N GLU A 48 0.57 0.65 -15.78
CA GLU A 48 0.34 -0.68 -15.21
C GLU A 48 -0.23 -0.60 -13.77
N LEU A 49 0.30 0.32 -12.97
CA LEU A 49 -0.18 0.56 -11.61
C LEU A 49 -1.63 1.06 -11.62
N GLN A 50 -1.99 1.93 -12.57
CA GLN A 50 -3.36 2.39 -12.76
C GLN A 50 -4.31 1.24 -13.10
N ASP A 51 -3.90 0.33 -14.00
CA ASP A 51 -4.69 -0.85 -14.38
C ASP A 51 -4.85 -1.86 -13.24
N LEU A 52 -3.82 -2.04 -12.40
CA LEU A 52 -3.92 -2.89 -11.22
C LEU A 52 -4.85 -2.29 -10.16
N LYS A 53 -4.82 -0.96 -9.98
CA LYS A 53 -5.73 -0.25 -9.06
C LYS A 53 -7.19 -0.41 -9.47
N THR A 54 -7.51 -0.32 -10.76
CA THR A 54 -8.89 -0.50 -11.24
C THR A 54 -9.38 -1.92 -10.99
N LYS A 55 -8.56 -2.93 -11.34
CA LYS A 55 -8.89 -4.36 -11.08
C LYS A 55 -9.09 -4.67 -9.59
N LEU A 56 -8.28 -4.06 -8.72
CA LEU A 56 -8.42 -4.22 -7.27
C LEU A 56 -9.77 -3.66 -6.80
N ASN A 57 -10.11 -2.44 -7.23
CA ASN A 57 -11.36 -1.78 -6.86
C ASN A 57 -12.58 -2.60 -7.31
N ASP A 58 -12.54 -3.17 -8.51
CA ASP A 58 -13.62 -4.04 -9.00
C ASP A 58 -13.73 -5.31 -8.16
N SER A 59 -12.59 -5.93 -7.81
CA SER A 59 -12.55 -7.11 -6.93
C SER A 59 -13.09 -6.80 -5.53
N GLU A 60 -12.73 -5.65 -4.96
CA GLU A 60 -13.23 -5.18 -3.66
C GLU A 60 -14.75 -4.95 -3.68
N LYS A 61 -15.28 -4.33 -4.75
CA LYS A 61 -16.73 -4.20 -4.94
C LYS A 61 -17.41 -5.57 -4.98
N HIS A 62 -16.87 -6.52 -5.75
CA HIS A 62 -17.42 -7.88 -5.81
C HIS A 62 -17.43 -8.55 -4.43
N ILE A 63 -16.38 -8.39 -3.62
CA ILE A 63 -16.32 -8.91 -2.25
C ILE A 63 -17.34 -8.19 -1.35
N ALA A 64 -17.46 -6.87 -1.46
CA ALA A 64 -18.42 -6.08 -0.68
C ALA A 64 -19.86 -6.51 -0.97
N HIS A 65 -20.20 -6.75 -2.24
CA HIS A 65 -21.51 -7.26 -2.65
C HIS A 65 -21.75 -8.72 -2.22
N LYS A 66 -20.67 -9.50 -2.01
CA LYS A 66 -20.73 -10.88 -1.53
C LYS A 66 -20.80 -10.99 0.00
N LYS A 67 -20.91 -9.89 0.76
CA LYS A 67 -21.20 -9.94 2.20
C LYS A 67 -22.51 -10.71 2.43
N ILE A 68 -22.36 -11.98 2.83
CA ILE A 68 -23.47 -12.87 3.16
C ILE A 68 -24.29 -12.21 4.26
N ARG A 69 -25.57 -11.94 3.99
CA ARG A 69 -26.46 -11.35 4.98
C ARG A 69 -26.55 -12.28 6.20
N PRO A 70 -26.25 -11.81 7.42
CA PRO A 70 -26.32 -12.67 8.59
C PRO A 70 -27.76 -13.10 8.84
N VAL A 71 -27.99 -14.40 9.05
CA VAL A 71 -29.29 -14.93 9.45
C VAL A 71 -29.37 -14.89 10.98
N ILE A 72 -30.33 -14.10 11.50
CA ILE A 72 -30.58 -14.01 12.94
C ILE A 72 -31.63 -15.06 13.32
N VAL A 73 -31.25 -16.00 14.18
CA VAL A 73 -32.15 -17.05 14.67
C VAL A 73 -32.49 -16.79 16.14
N ARG A 74 -33.78 -16.59 16.43
CA ARG A 74 -34.30 -16.48 17.80
C ARG A 74 -34.73 -17.86 18.28
N PHE A 75 -34.09 -18.35 19.35
CA PHE A 75 -34.51 -19.58 20.01
C PHE A 75 -35.62 -19.29 21.01
N ILE A 76 -36.69 -20.08 20.96
CA ILE A 76 -37.80 -20.01 21.92
C ILE A 76 -37.37 -20.58 23.28
N ARG A 77 -36.64 -21.71 23.27
CA ARG A 77 -36.16 -22.39 24.47
C ARG A 77 -34.66 -22.21 24.66
N ARG A 78 -34.24 -21.98 25.91
CA ARG A 78 -32.82 -21.83 26.27
C ARG A 78 -32.03 -23.14 26.12
N GLN A 79 -32.63 -24.30 26.40
CA GLN A 79 -31.97 -25.60 26.19
C GLN A 79 -31.53 -25.74 24.73
N THR A 80 -32.43 -25.50 23.78
CA THR A 80 -32.16 -25.59 22.34
C THR A 80 -31.01 -24.69 21.89
N LYS A 81 -30.96 -23.42 22.36
CA LYS A 81 -29.82 -22.52 22.08
C LYS A 81 -28.50 -23.10 22.60
N SER A 82 -28.53 -23.72 23.78
CA SER A 82 -27.35 -24.27 24.44
C SER A 82 -26.86 -25.55 23.74
N ASP A 83 -27.78 -26.38 23.25
CA ASP A 83 -27.46 -27.61 22.52
C ASP A 83 -26.85 -27.30 21.16
N VAL A 84 -27.42 -26.34 20.42
CA VAL A 84 -26.85 -25.85 19.15
C VAL A 84 -25.43 -25.30 19.36
N LYS A 85 -25.18 -24.57 20.44
CA LYS A 85 -23.83 -24.08 20.77
C LYS A 85 -22.87 -25.20 21.14
N ARG A 86 -23.29 -26.20 21.91
CA ARG A 86 -22.46 -27.36 22.25
C ARG A 86 -22.08 -28.14 20.98
N ASN A 87 -23.03 -28.26 20.06
CA ASN A 87 -22.85 -28.92 18.78
C ASN A 87 -22.23 -28.03 17.70
N ALA A 88 -21.86 -26.76 18.00
CA ALA A 88 -21.25 -25.86 17.04
C ALA A 88 -19.94 -26.42 16.45
N LYS A 89 -19.26 -27.30 17.18
CA LYS A 89 -18.08 -28.03 16.68
C LYS A 89 -18.40 -28.94 15.48
N LEU A 90 -19.62 -29.48 15.41
CA LEU A 90 -20.10 -30.31 14.29
C LEU A 90 -20.35 -29.49 13.02
N LEU A 91 -20.46 -28.16 13.15
CA LEU A 91 -20.61 -27.25 12.01
C LEU A 91 -19.24 -26.83 11.42
N LYS A 92 -18.12 -27.32 11.96
CA LYS A 92 -16.81 -27.10 11.35
C LYS A 92 -16.77 -27.80 9.99
N GLY A 93 -16.42 -27.06 8.94
CA GLY A 93 -16.34 -27.58 7.56
C GLY A 93 -17.59 -27.35 6.71
N SER A 94 -18.73 -26.93 7.30
CA SER A 94 -19.95 -26.61 6.54
C SER A 94 -20.02 -25.16 6.03
N GLY A 95 -19.00 -24.34 6.34
CA GLY A 95 -18.99 -22.91 6.00
C GLY A 95 -19.96 -22.05 6.82
N ILE A 96 -20.64 -22.63 7.81
CA ILE A 96 -21.56 -21.94 8.72
C ILE A 96 -20.81 -21.53 9.98
N PHE A 97 -20.75 -20.22 10.25
CA PHE A 97 -20.10 -19.67 11.43
C PHE A 97 -21.16 -19.13 12.39
N LEU A 98 -21.16 -19.64 13.62
CA LEU A 98 -21.95 -19.07 14.71
C LEU A 98 -21.13 -17.96 15.36
N ASN A 99 -21.64 -16.72 15.34
CA ASN A 99 -21.00 -15.61 16.05
C ASN A 99 -20.91 -15.90 17.55
N LYS A 100 -19.86 -15.37 18.20
CA LYS A 100 -19.73 -15.40 19.66
C LYS A 100 -20.99 -14.78 20.28
N ASP A 101 -21.44 -15.35 21.40
CA ASP A 101 -22.64 -14.90 22.09
C ASP A 101 -22.50 -13.43 22.47
N LEU A 102 -23.26 -12.55 21.81
CA LEU A 102 -23.28 -11.11 22.12
C LEU A 102 -23.58 -10.86 23.60
N THR A 103 -24.34 -11.76 24.23
CA THR A 103 -24.61 -11.75 25.67
C THR A 103 -23.35 -11.89 26.52
N LYS A 104 -22.40 -12.74 26.11
CA LYS A 104 -21.13 -12.92 26.83
C LYS A 104 -20.20 -11.73 26.62
N LEU A 105 -20.15 -11.22 25.38
CA LEU A 105 -19.32 -10.08 25.02
C LEU A 105 -19.81 -8.79 25.73
N ASN A 106 -21.12 -8.57 25.79
CA ASN A 106 -21.71 -7.47 26.54
C ASN A 106 -21.47 -7.61 28.05
N ALA A 107 -21.51 -8.83 28.59
CA ALA A 107 -21.19 -9.08 30.00
C ALA A 107 -19.72 -8.79 30.33
N GLU A 108 -18.79 -9.17 29.46
CA GLU A 108 -17.36 -8.87 29.59
C GLU A 108 -17.09 -7.35 29.49
N ILE A 109 -17.73 -6.66 28.55
CA ILE A 109 -17.65 -5.19 28.44
C ILE A 109 -18.17 -4.53 29.71
N LEU A 110 -19.37 -4.91 30.18
CA LEU A 110 -19.94 -4.36 31.42
C LEU A 110 -19.06 -4.65 32.65
N ALA A 111 -18.44 -5.83 32.72
CA ALA A 111 -17.49 -6.16 33.78
C ALA A 111 -16.23 -5.28 33.70
N SER A 112 -15.68 -5.07 32.50
CA SER A 112 -14.50 -4.21 32.31
C SER A 112 -14.79 -2.74 32.61
N VAL A 113 -15.99 -2.24 32.30
CA VAL A 113 -16.43 -0.88 32.61
C VAL A 113 -16.64 -0.69 34.11
N ARG A 114 -17.11 -1.72 34.83
CA ARG A 114 -17.28 -1.68 36.29
C ARG A 114 -15.97 -1.76 37.07
N LEU A 115 -14.91 -2.34 36.49
CA LEU A 115 -13.58 -2.41 37.09
C LEU A 115 -12.72 -1.18 36.79
N LYS A 116 -13.15 -0.33 35.85
CA LYS A 116 -12.53 0.96 35.59
C LYS A 116 -13.27 1.99 36.44
N ASP A 117 -12.80 2.19 37.66
CA ASP A 117 -13.31 3.24 38.52
C ASP A 117 -13.26 4.59 37.78
N PRO A 118 -14.26 5.47 37.98
CA PRO A 118 -14.34 6.77 37.29
C PRO A 118 -13.27 7.80 37.71
N GLU A 119 -12.28 7.42 38.52
CA GLU A 119 -11.33 8.36 39.16
C GLU A 119 -10.01 8.60 38.41
N THR A 120 -9.82 8.07 37.20
CA THR A 120 -8.62 8.39 36.38
C THR A 120 -8.94 9.22 35.15
N VAL A 121 -9.63 10.35 35.36
CA VAL A 121 -9.65 11.47 34.41
C VAL A 121 -9.36 12.75 35.20
N GLU A 122 -8.07 12.99 35.45
CA GLU A 122 -7.48 14.33 35.59
C GLU A 122 -6.40 14.47 34.52
#